data_AF-A0A376UGQ8-F1
#
_entry.id   AF-A0A376UGQ8-F1
#
_cell.length_a   1.000
_cell.length_b   1.000
_cell.length_c   1.000
_cell.angle_alpha   90.00
_cell.angle_beta   90.00
_cell.angle_gamma   90.00
#
_symmetry.space_group_name_H-M   'P 1'
#
loop_
_entity.id
_entity.type
_entity.pdbx_description
1 polymer ?
#
loop_
_entity_poly.entity_id
_entity_poly.type
_entity_poly.pdbx_seq_one_letter_code
_entity_poly.pdbx_strand_id
1 'polypeptide(L)'
;MGADLSNSQNISPGAEPLILNLSSNIYSSDITQQIEVMRWNFFEESGIPLPKIIVNPVKNNDSAIEFLLYQESIYKDTLTDDTVYFEAGHAEISFEFVQEKLSANSIVYKTNEANQQLAHVSGMDVYAKTNDKITFLLKKLVLSNAKEFIGVQENALSDGHHGEEI
;
A
#
# COMPACT_ATOMS: atom_id res chain seq x y z
N MET A 1 -29.88 -17.30 21.35
CA MET A 1 -28.72 -16.45 21.01
C MET A 1 -27.57 -17.35 20.61
N GLY A 2 -27.36 -17.55 19.31
CA GLY A 2 -26.17 -18.21 18.77
C GLY A 2 -25.43 -17.18 17.93
N ALA A 3 -24.19 -16.89 18.28
CA ALA A 3 -23.32 -16.04 17.50
C ALA A 3 -22.80 -16.85 16.31
N ASP A 4 -23.30 -16.55 15.11
CA ASP A 4 -22.64 -16.93 13.86
C ASP A 4 -21.66 -15.80 13.52
N LEU A 5 -20.42 -15.98 13.96
CA LEU A 5 -19.27 -15.17 13.55
C LEU A 5 -18.29 -16.13 12.90
N SER A 6 -18.62 -16.54 11.68
CA SER A 6 -17.69 -17.22 10.79
C SER A 6 -17.89 -16.65 9.40
N ASN A 7 -17.66 -15.34 9.27
CA ASN A 7 -17.34 -14.76 7.97
C ASN A 7 -15.88 -15.15 7.63
N SER A 8 -15.63 -16.45 7.54
CA SER A 8 -14.43 -17.01 6.94
C SER A 8 -14.59 -16.79 5.45
N GLN A 9 -14.24 -15.57 5.00
CA GLN A 9 -14.08 -15.29 3.58
C GLN A 9 -13.22 -16.40 3.00
N ASN A 10 -13.78 -17.05 1.99
CA ASN A 10 -13.23 -18.23 1.36
C ASN A 10 -12.02 -17.78 0.54
N ILE A 11 -10.88 -17.55 1.21
CA ILE A 11 -9.63 -17.20 0.54
C ILE A 11 -9.20 -18.47 -0.21
N SER A 12 -9.35 -18.46 -1.53
CA SER A 12 -8.97 -19.59 -2.37
C SER A 12 -7.47 -19.85 -2.20
N PRO A 13 -7.03 -21.11 -2.05
CA PRO A 13 -5.62 -21.44 -1.98
C PRO A 13 -4.94 -20.97 -3.28
N GLY A 14 -4.00 -20.02 -3.16
CA GLY A 14 -3.35 -19.35 -4.29
C GLY A 14 -3.87 -17.95 -4.62
N ALA A 15 -4.78 -17.37 -3.81
CA ALA A 15 -5.21 -15.99 -3.98
C ALA A 15 -4.02 -15.03 -3.85
N GLU A 16 -3.89 -14.13 -4.83
CA GLU A 16 -2.87 -13.11 -4.81
C GLU A 16 -3.14 -12.12 -3.66
N PRO A 17 -2.21 -11.96 -2.71
CA PRO A 17 -2.49 -11.24 -1.48
C PRO A 17 -2.62 -9.74 -1.70
N LEU A 18 -1.90 -9.16 -2.67
CA LEU A 18 -1.89 -7.72 -2.91
C LEU A 18 -2.06 -7.42 -4.40
N ILE A 19 -3.11 -6.66 -4.73
CA ILE A 19 -3.39 -6.20 -6.09
C ILE A 19 -3.50 -4.67 -6.06
N LEU A 20 -2.79 -4.02 -6.97
CA LEU A 20 -2.88 -2.59 -7.26
C LEU A 20 -3.62 -2.39 -8.58
N ASN A 21 -4.89 -2.02 -8.50
CA ASN A 21 -5.67 -1.55 -9.63
C ASN A 21 -5.29 -0.10 -9.93
N LEU A 22 -4.68 0.14 -11.08
CA LEU A 22 -4.18 1.46 -11.47
C LEU A 22 -4.76 1.86 -12.82
N SER A 23 -5.25 3.09 -12.96
CA SER A 23 -5.65 3.60 -14.28
C SER A 23 -4.51 3.45 -15.29
N SER A 24 -4.83 2.96 -16.49
CA SER A 24 -3.87 2.75 -17.57
C SER A 24 -3.15 4.03 -18.02
N ASN A 25 -3.73 5.21 -17.74
CA ASN A 25 -3.09 6.50 -18.03
C ASN A 25 -1.96 6.84 -17.04
N ILE A 26 -1.96 6.23 -15.85
CA ILE A 26 -0.90 6.37 -14.85
C ILE A 26 0.14 5.27 -14.98
N TYR A 27 -0.29 4.08 -15.40
CA TYR A 27 0.58 2.91 -15.46
C TYR A 27 1.84 3.14 -16.32
N SER A 28 2.98 2.77 -15.75
CA SER A 28 4.29 2.70 -16.40
C SER A 28 5.06 1.53 -15.83
N SER A 29 5.94 0.91 -16.62
CA SER A 29 6.81 -0.18 -16.15
C SER A 29 7.72 0.24 -14.99
N ASP A 30 8.02 1.54 -14.89
CA ASP A 30 8.77 2.13 -13.77
C ASP A 30 8.08 1.90 -12.42
N ILE A 31 6.74 1.92 -12.38
CA ILE A 31 5.96 1.69 -11.14
C ILE A 31 6.18 0.27 -10.64
N THR A 32 6.18 -0.73 -11.53
CA THR A 32 6.46 -2.11 -11.14
C THR A 32 7.86 -2.25 -10.56
N GLN A 33 8.85 -1.56 -11.12
CA GLN A 33 10.21 -1.58 -10.59
C GLN A 33 10.32 -0.89 -9.22
N GLN A 34 9.67 0.28 -9.04
CA GLN A 34 9.64 0.98 -7.76
C GLN A 34 8.96 0.15 -6.67
N ILE A 35 7.90 -0.59 -7.01
CA ILE A 35 7.24 -1.51 -6.10
C ILE A 35 8.18 -2.63 -5.65
N GLU A 36 8.95 -3.22 -6.56
CA GLU A 36 9.93 -4.24 -6.19
C GLU A 36 11.01 -3.68 -5.25
N VAL A 37 11.52 -2.48 -5.55
CA VAL A 37 12.48 -1.79 -4.66
C VAL A 37 11.87 -1.53 -3.28
N MET A 38 10.62 -1.05 -3.23
CA MET A 38 9.91 -0.82 -1.97
C MET A 38 9.72 -2.12 -1.18
N ARG A 39 9.41 -3.24 -1.84
CA ARG A 39 9.29 -4.55 -1.17
C ARG A 39 10.59 -4.98 -0.51
N TRP A 40 11.72 -4.78 -1.19
CA TRP A 40 13.05 -5.06 -0.62
C TRP A 40 13.36 -4.14 0.56
N ASN A 41 13.18 -2.83 0.39
CA ASN A 41 13.42 -1.86 1.46
C ASN A 41 12.56 -2.17 2.70
N PHE A 42 11.29 -2.52 2.50
CA PHE A 42 10.40 -2.90 3.59
C PHE A 42 10.88 -4.14 4.33
N PHE A 43 11.40 -5.14 3.63
CA PHE A 43 12.00 -6.32 4.26
C PHE A 43 13.24 -5.94 5.07
N GLU A 44 14.11 -5.08 4.53
CA GLU A 44 15.30 -4.61 5.26
C GLU A 44 14.93 -3.78 6.51
N GLU A 45 13.91 -2.94 6.42
CA GLU A 45 13.47 -2.07 7.53
C GLU A 45 12.68 -2.81 8.61
N SER A 46 11.80 -3.75 8.22
CA SER A 46 10.84 -4.38 9.14
C SER A 46 11.14 -5.85 9.45
N GLY A 47 12.01 -6.50 8.67
CA GLY A 47 12.23 -7.95 8.70
C GLY A 47 11.08 -8.78 8.11
N ILE A 48 10.02 -8.14 7.61
CA ILE A 48 8.83 -8.81 7.10
C ILE A 48 8.90 -8.88 5.56
N PRO A 49 8.95 -10.08 4.97
CA PRO A 49 8.97 -10.23 3.52
C PRO A 49 7.58 -9.95 2.94
N LEU A 50 7.46 -8.90 2.11
CA LEU A 50 6.20 -8.61 1.43
C LEU A 50 5.96 -9.58 0.26
N PRO A 51 4.73 -10.10 0.10
CA PRO A 51 4.39 -10.87 -1.08
C PRO A 51 4.44 -10.00 -2.34
N LYS A 52 4.46 -10.63 -3.51
CA LYS A 52 4.43 -9.93 -4.79
C LYS A 52 3.14 -9.11 -4.90
N ILE A 53 3.27 -7.86 -5.30
CA ILE A 53 2.15 -6.96 -5.56
C ILE A 53 1.88 -6.97 -7.06
N ILE A 54 0.67 -7.35 -7.46
CA ILE A 54 0.29 -7.36 -8.88
C ILE A 54 -0.23 -6.00 -9.25
N VAL A 55 0.42 -5.37 -10.23
CA VAL A 55 -0.07 -4.14 -10.83
C VAL A 55 -1.01 -4.49 -11.96
N ASN A 56 -2.30 -4.21 -11.79
CA ASN A 56 -3.35 -4.43 -12.77
C ASN A 56 -3.75 -3.09 -13.42
N PRO A 57 -3.31 -2.81 -14.66
CA PRO A 57 -3.71 -1.61 -15.36
C PRO A 57 -5.19 -1.69 -15.79
N VAL A 58 -6.04 -0.89 -15.15
CA VAL A 58 -7.47 -0.79 -15.44
C VAL A 58 -7.69 0.26 -16.53
N LYS A 59 -8.39 -0.12 -17.61
CA LYS A 59 -8.80 0.82 -18.66
C LYS A 59 -9.87 1.77 -18.13
N ASN A 60 -9.45 2.91 -17.60
CA ASN A 60 -10.32 4.00 -17.16
C ASN A 60 -9.54 5.33 -17.22
N ASN A 61 -10.22 6.44 -17.50
CA ASN A 61 -9.60 7.76 -17.65
C ASN A 61 -9.56 8.59 -16.35
N ASP A 62 -10.10 8.07 -15.25
CA ASP A 62 -10.28 8.84 -14.02
C ASP A 62 -9.03 8.97 -13.16
N SER A 63 -7.84 8.53 -13.60
CA SER A 63 -6.63 8.50 -12.75
C SER A 63 -6.85 7.77 -11.41
N ALA A 64 -7.82 6.83 -11.39
CA ALA A 64 -8.20 6.10 -10.20
C ALA A 64 -7.11 5.10 -9.80
N ILE A 65 -6.96 4.96 -8.48
CA ILE A 65 -6.12 3.96 -7.82
C ILE A 65 -6.97 3.20 -6.81
N GLU A 66 -6.78 1.89 -6.76
CA GLU A 66 -7.42 1.03 -5.77
C GLU A 66 -6.46 -0.07 -5.33
N PHE A 67 -6.36 -0.26 -4.02
CA PHE A 67 -5.55 -1.33 -3.41
C PHE A 67 -6.47 -2.41 -2.87
N LEU A 68 -6.14 -3.66 -3.19
CA LEU A 68 -6.87 -4.82 -2.74
C LEU A 68 -5.95 -5.72 -1.93
N LEU A 69 -6.43 -6.13 -0.76
CA LEU A 69 -5.83 -7.15 0.08
C LEU A 69 -6.71 -8.40 0.00
N TYR A 70 -6.20 -9.51 -0.50
CA TYR A 70 -6.98 -10.73 -0.76
C TYR A 70 -8.30 -10.47 -1.52
N GLN A 71 -8.24 -9.60 -2.54
CA GLN A 71 -9.39 -9.14 -3.35
C GLN A 71 -10.39 -8.21 -2.63
N GLU A 72 -10.15 -7.84 -1.37
CA GLU A 72 -10.94 -6.83 -0.68
C GLU A 72 -10.36 -5.44 -0.88
N SER A 73 -11.17 -4.49 -1.34
CA SER A 73 -10.77 -3.10 -1.52
C SER A 73 -10.50 -2.47 -0.16
N ILE A 74 -9.23 -2.15 0.12
CA ILE A 74 -8.79 -1.53 1.38
C ILE A 74 -8.53 -0.02 1.24
N TYR A 75 -8.41 0.47 0.01
CA TYR A 75 -8.24 1.88 -0.30
C TYR A 75 -8.61 2.16 -1.74
N LYS A 76 -9.24 3.31 -1.97
CA LYS A 76 -9.58 3.81 -3.29
C LYS A 76 -9.51 5.33 -3.28
N ASP A 77 -8.87 5.89 -4.30
CA ASP A 77 -8.71 7.34 -4.46
C ASP A 77 -8.51 7.69 -5.94
N THR A 78 -8.53 8.99 -6.24
CA THR A 78 -8.21 9.51 -7.57
C THR A 78 -6.95 10.35 -7.47
N LEU A 79 -5.87 9.92 -8.14
CA LEU A 79 -4.60 10.64 -8.10
C LEU A 79 -4.68 11.87 -9.00
N THR A 80 -4.58 13.04 -8.39
CA THR A 80 -4.46 14.32 -9.09
C THR A 80 -3.01 14.82 -9.02
N ASP A 81 -2.57 15.47 -10.09
CA ASP A 81 -1.20 16.01 -10.19
C ASP A 81 -1.00 17.14 -9.16
N ASP A 82 -2.02 17.99 -9.01
CA ASP A 82 -2.08 19.18 -8.15
C ASP A 82 -2.16 18.86 -6.64
N THR A 83 -2.27 17.59 -6.25
CA THR A 83 -2.30 17.16 -4.84
C THR A 83 -1.01 16.47 -4.46
N VAL A 84 -0.39 16.93 -3.39
CA VAL A 84 0.86 16.40 -2.85
C VAL A 84 0.58 15.69 -1.52
N TYR A 85 1.31 14.60 -1.27
CA TYR A 85 1.13 13.73 -0.12
C TYR A 85 2.30 13.90 0.84
N PHE A 86 2.04 13.80 2.15
CA PHE A 86 3.04 14.01 3.18
C PHE A 86 2.91 13.01 4.31
N GLU A 87 4.05 12.72 4.90
CA GLU A 87 4.14 12.04 6.18
C GLU A 87 4.43 13.07 7.27
N ALA A 88 3.49 13.22 8.20
CA ALA A 88 3.74 13.98 9.42
C ALA A 88 4.78 13.24 10.25
N GLY A 89 5.97 13.81 10.35
CA GLY A 89 6.94 13.43 11.37
C GLY A 89 6.50 13.98 12.74
N HIS A 90 7.44 14.60 13.46
CA HIS A 90 7.18 15.28 14.74
C HIS A 90 6.62 16.71 14.60
N ALA A 91 6.27 17.13 13.39
CA ALA A 91 5.87 18.50 13.09
C ALA A 91 4.40 18.79 13.47
N GLU A 92 4.13 20.00 13.93
CA GLU A 92 2.76 20.49 14.07
C GLU A 92 2.13 20.68 12.69
N ILE A 93 0.97 20.06 12.47
CA ILE A 93 0.29 20.07 11.18
C ILE A 93 -0.68 21.24 11.10
N SER A 94 -0.45 22.16 10.17
CA SER A 94 -1.34 23.29 9.88
C SER A 94 -2.69 22.85 9.32
N PHE A 95 -3.71 23.72 9.43
CA PHE A 95 -5.06 23.48 8.89
C PHE A 95 -5.10 23.35 7.36
N GLU A 96 -4.06 23.78 6.65
CA GLU A 96 -3.90 23.67 5.19
C GLU A 96 -3.65 22.23 4.72
N PHE A 97 -3.40 21.30 5.64
CA PHE A 97 -3.22 19.88 5.37
C PHE A 97 -4.50 19.12 5.70
N VAL A 98 -5.09 18.49 4.68
CA VAL A 98 -6.23 17.59 4.84
C VAL A 98 -5.71 16.26 5.35
N GLN A 99 -6.23 15.82 6.50
CA GLN A 99 -5.90 14.50 7.06
C GLN A 99 -6.86 13.46 6.48
N GLU A 100 -6.31 12.51 5.76
CA GLU A 100 -7.04 11.34 5.28
C GLU A 100 -6.65 10.13 6.11
N LYS A 101 -7.65 9.53 6.77
CA LYS A 101 -7.47 8.28 7.50
C LYS A 101 -7.53 7.11 6.52
N LEU A 102 -6.43 6.37 6.43
CA LEU A 102 -6.36 5.09 5.73
C LEU A 102 -6.88 3.95 6.62
N SER A 103 -7.02 2.78 6.00
CA SER A 103 -7.27 1.53 6.70
C SER A 103 -6.22 1.24 7.78
N ALA A 104 -6.64 0.54 8.85
CA ALA A 104 -5.80 0.17 9.99
C ALA A 104 -5.08 1.35 10.70
N ASN A 105 -5.75 2.51 10.74
CA ASN A 105 -5.37 3.68 11.55
C ASN A 105 -4.11 4.43 11.06
N SER A 106 -3.66 4.17 9.83
CA SER A 106 -2.69 5.03 9.17
C SER A 106 -3.31 6.35 8.75
N ILE A 107 -2.52 7.42 8.78
CA ILE A 107 -2.93 8.76 8.36
C ILE A 107 -2.01 9.21 7.22
N VAL A 108 -2.62 9.82 6.22
CA VAL A 108 -1.97 10.51 5.12
C VAL A 108 -2.39 11.96 5.14
N TYR A 109 -1.44 12.84 4.94
CA TYR A 109 -1.71 14.28 4.83
C TYR A 109 -1.66 14.66 3.36
N LYS A 110 -2.68 15.37 2.90
CA LYS A 110 -2.79 15.88 1.53
C LYS A 110 -2.85 17.40 1.58
N THR A 111 -2.15 18.07 0.67
CA THR A 111 -2.42 19.48 0.38
C THR A 111 -2.21 19.77 -1.10
N ASN A 112 -2.54 20.98 -1.52
CA ASN A 112 -2.29 21.44 -2.88
C ASN A 112 -0.77 21.57 -3.12
N GLU A 113 -0.29 21.31 -4.32
CA GLU A 113 1.13 21.46 -4.70
C GLU A 113 1.65 22.87 -4.37
N ALA A 114 0.82 23.90 -4.51
CA ALA A 114 1.15 25.28 -4.15
C ALA A 114 1.62 25.44 -2.70
N ASN A 115 1.21 24.55 -1.80
CA ASN A 115 1.55 24.56 -0.38
C ASN A 115 2.77 23.66 -0.04
N GLN A 116 3.43 23.06 -1.03
CA GLN A 116 4.60 22.19 -0.83
C GLN A 116 5.71 22.89 -0.01
N GLN A 117 5.91 24.19 -0.20
CA GLN A 117 6.92 24.95 0.53
C GLN A 117 6.66 24.95 2.04
N LEU A 118 5.40 25.03 2.47
CA LEU A 118 5.00 24.98 3.89
C LEU A 118 5.33 23.62 4.52
N ALA A 119 5.22 22.55 3.74
CA ALA A 119 5.59 21.23 4.21
C ALA A 119 7.10 21.06 4.35
N HIS A 120 7.86 21.57 3.38
CA HIS A 120 9.31 21.49 3.39
C HIS A 120 9.91 22.24 4.59
N VAL A 121 9.43 23.46 4.89
CA VAL A 121 9.90 24.23 6.06
C VAL A 121 9.51 23.59 7.39
N SER A 122 8.47 22.77 7.40
CA SER A 122 8.02 22.00 8.57
C SER A 122 8.77 20.68 8.75
N GLY A 123 9.73 20.35 7.88
CA GLY A 123 10.52 19.12 7.96
C GLY A 123 9.74 17.85 7.61
N MET A 124 8.69 17.97 6.79
CA MET A 124 7.91 16.82 6.31
C MET A 124 8.47 16.30 4.98
N ASP A 125 8.53 14.98 4.84
CA ASP A 125 8.80 14.33 3.55
C ASP A 125 7.65 14.56 2.58
N VAL A 126 7.98 15.02 1.37
CA VAL A 126 7.01 15.41 0.35
C VAL A 126 7.01 14.42 -0.81
N TYR A 127 5.83 13.87 -1.10
CA TYR A 127 5.61 12.94 -2.21
C TYR A 127 4.74 13.63 -3.26
N ALA A 128 5.41 14.27 -4.24
CA ALA A 128 4.75 15.08 -5.26
C ALA A 128 4.55 14.36 -6.60
N LYS A 129 5.44 13.42 -6.97
CA LYS A 129 5.28 12.67 -8.22
C LYS A 129 4.32 11.50 -8.02
N THR A 130 3.62 11.13 -9.07
CA THR A 130 2.64 10.03 -9.04
C THR A 130 3.23 8.71 -8.53
N ASN A 131 4.42 8.33 -8.98
CA ASN A 131 5.04 7.07 -8.55
C ASN A 131 5.46 7.10 -7.07
N ASP A 132 5.93 8.25 -6.58
CA ASP A 132 6.25 8.48 -5.18
C ASP A 132 4.98 8.38 -4.30
N LYS A 133 3.87 8.99 -4.74
CA LYS A 133 2.55 8.88 -4.08
C LYS A 133 2.10 7.43 -3.98
N ILE A 134 2.17 6.66 -5.07
CA ILE A 134 1.78 5.25 -5.12
C ILE A 134 2.61 4.42 -4.14
N THR A 135 3.94 4.57 -4.19
CA THR A 135 4.86 3.82 -3.33
C THR A 135 4.67 4.17 -1.86
N PHE A 136 4.46 5.45 -1.54
CA PHE A 136 4.15 5.92 -0.20
C PHE A 136 2.84 5.33 0.35
N LEU A 137 1.75 5.43 -0.42
CA LEU A 137 0.45 4.86 -0.04
C LEU A 137 0.54 3.36 0.18
N LEU A 138 1.23 2.64 -0.71
CA LEU A 138 1.50 1.22 -0.57
C LEU A 138 2.22 0.92 0.74
N LYS A 139 3.34 1.60 1.02
CA LYS A 139 4.12 1.40 2.26
C LYS A 139 3.24 1.58 3.51
N LYS A 140 2.40 2.62 3.55
CA LYS A 140 1.48 2.86 4.67
C LYS A 140 0.44 1.76 4.81
N LEU A 141 -0.16 1.32 3.72
CA LEU A 141 -1.20 0.28 3.72
C LEU A 141 -0.62 -1.09 4.12
N VAL A 142 0.55 -1.48 3.59
CA VAL A 142 1.16 -2.77 3.93
C VAL A 142 1.71 -2.79 5.35
N LEU A 143 2.30 -1.68 5.85
CA LEU A 143 2.71 -1.57 7.26
C LEU A 143 1.51 -1.74 8.20
N SER A 144 0.39 -1.08 7.90
CA SER A 144 -0.79 -1.13 8.76
C SER A 144 -1.45 -2.51 8.78
N ASN A 145 -1.23 -3.30 7.73
CA ASN A 145 -1.71 -4.68 7.60
C ASN A 145 -0.59 -5.71 7.75
N ALA A 146 0.57 -5.34 8.32
CA ALA A 146 1.76 -6.20 8.37
C ALA A 146 1.48 -7.58 9.01
N LYS A 147 0.62 -7.61 10.02
CA LYS A 147 0.16 -8.83 10.71
C LYS A 147 -0.46 -9.88 9.77
N GLU A 148 -1.06 -9.47 8.65
CA GLU A 148 -1.70 -10.38 7.69
C GLU A 148 -0.67 -11.14 6.84
N PHE A 149 0.59 -10.68 6.83
CA PHE A 149 1.70 -11.31 6.11
C PHE A 149 2.59 -12.16 7.02
N ILE A 150 2.55 -11.93 8.34
CA ILE A 150 3.27 -12.73 9.34
C ILE A 150 2.51 -14.06 9.53
N GLY A 151 2.85 -15.06 8.71
CA GLY A 151 2.27 -16.41 8.74
C GLY A 151 2.09 -17.04 7.37
N VAL A 152 2.04 -16.24 6.30
CA VAL A 152 1.93 -16.75 4.90
C VAL A 152 3.18 -17.54 4.50
N GLN A 153 4.35 -17.23 5.08
CA GLN A 153 5.61 -17.89 4.76
C GLN A 153 5.91 -19.12 5.65
N GLU A 154 5.41 -19.16 6.88
CA GLU A 154 5.64 -20.32 7.76
C GLU A 154 4.95 -21.58 7.23
N ASN A 155 3.82 -21.42 6.52
CA ASN A 155 3.16 -22.53 5.84
C ASN A 155 3.83 -22.95 4.52
N ALA A 156 4.58 -22.07 3.85
CA ALA A 156 5.31 -22.42 2.64
C ALA A 156 6.64 -23.15 2.96
N LEU A 157 7.26 -22.82 4.10
CA LEU A 157 8.48 -23.49 4.57
C LEU A 157 8.19 -24.88 5.16
N SER A 158 7.01 -25.08 5.75
CA SER A 158 6.60 -26.39 6.31
C SER A 158 6.25 -27.43 5.24
N ASP A 159 5.92 -27.01 4.01
CA ASP A 159 5.61 -27.90 2.88
C ASP A 159 6.86 -28.33 2.08
N GLY A 160 8.06 -27.88 2.47
CA GLY A 160 9.34 -28.22 1.83
C GLY A 160 10.13 -29.35 2.48
N HIS A 161 9.66 -29.94 3.58
CA HIS A 161 10.38 -30.97 4.35
C HIS A 161 9.64 -32.31 4.43
N HIS A 162 8.97 -32.71 3.35
CA HIS A 162 8.47 -34.08 3.22
C HIS A 162 8.90 -34.69 1.88
N GLY A 163 10.00 -35.43 1.92
CA GLY A 163 10.47 -36.24 0.80
C GLY A 163 11.96 -36.11 0.55
N GLU A 164 12.77 -36.87 1.26
CA GLU A 164 13.49 -38.00 0.67
C GLU A 164 14.25 -38.72 1.80
N GLU A 165 13.62 -39.78 2.31
CA GLU A 165 14.29 -40.83 3.06
C GLU A 165 14.88 -41.78 2.01
N ILE A 166 16.20 -41.79 1.84
CA ILE A 166 17.02 -42.97 1.48
C ILE A 166 18.38 -42.90 2.16
#